data_AF-A0AAD4GJU9-F1
#
_entry.id   AF-A0AAD4GJU9-F1
#
_cell.length_a   1.000
_cell.length_b   1.000
_cell.length_c   1.000
_cell.angle_alpha   90.00
_cell.angle_beta   90.00
_cell.angle_gamma   90.00
#
_symmetry.space_group_name_H-M   'P 1'
#
loop_
_entity.id
_entity.type
_entity.pdbx_description
1 polymer ?
#
loop_
_entity_poly.entity_id
_entity_poly.type
_entity_poly.pdbx_seq_one_letter_code
_entity_poly.pdbx_strand_id
1 'polypeptide(L)'
;MWCTRWFLPLLLLPLPTAPPYFLVLFLLTLALHARPCFYCIILLAALFLSSCYWQSFPLDSQLSIPWADNITTFSEALNATMLPHLTTFGSTPPIVRVADRCWCDFASGLFEPYDVQKWEKDSIQRAVAHIERQWKQSLESDTDVSANATAEAEPSHLDPHPTSTTPNVATIRNETLSSIFRSIFNIRSNKSQPSQIVSPPSTDTTPTPETLTETSTIEPSLPPGQFDMRPFGFELIFDFRWSRRP
;
A
#
# COMPACT_ATOMS: atom_id res chain seq x y z
N MET A 1 -16.05 -4.61 -33.67
CA MET A 1 -15.58 -4.26 -32.31
C MET A 1 -14.57 -3.12 -32.39
N TRP A 2 -15.05 -1.90 -32.61
CA TRP A 2 -14.18 -0.70 -32.75
C TRP A 2 -13.89 -0.03 -31.40
N CYS A 3 -14.57 -0.42 -30.33
CA CYS A 3 -14.44 0.21 -29.02
C CYS A 3 -13.06 -0.03 -28.40
N THR A 4 -12.47 -1.23 -28.56
CA THR A 4 -11.14 -1.57 -28.05
C THR A 4 -10.01 -0.76 -28.68
N ARG A 5 -10.21 -0.22 -29.89
CA ARG A 5 -9.23 0.66 -30.54
C ARG A 5 -9.02 1.98 -29.79
N TRP A 6 -10.06 2.47 -29.10
CA TRP A 6 -9.98 3.67 -28.26
C TRP A 6 -9.46 3.38 -26.84
N PHE A 7 -9.40 2.11 -26.43
CA PHE A 7 -8.95 1.70 -25.10
C PHE A 7 -7.45 1.35 -25.04
N LEU A 8 -6.79 1.20 -26.19
CA LEU A 8 -5.35 0.89 -26.25
C LEU A 8 -4.46 1.94 -25.57
N PRO A 9 -4.74 3.26 -25.68
CA PRO A 9 -3.99 4.28 -24.94
C PRO A 9 -4.16 4.20 -23.41
N LEU A 10 -5.23 3.58 -22.92
CA LEU A 10 -5.48 3.42 -21.48
C LEU A 10 -4.69 2.29 -20.84
N LEU A 11 -4.33 1.27 -21.61
CA LEU A 11 -3.36 0.25 -21.17
C LEU A 11 -1.94 0.83 -21.00
N LEU A 12 -1.68 1.99 -21.60
CA LEU A 12 -0.42 2.72 -21.49
C LEU A 12 -0.41 3.76 -20.38
N LEU A 13 -1.53 3.99 -19.68
CA LEU A 13 -1.53 4.87 -18.51
C LEU A 13 -0.76 4.20 -17.37
N PRO A 14 0.36 4.81 -16.92
CA PRO A 14 1.23 4.20 -15.95
C PRO A 14 0.57 4.20 -14.56
N LEU A 15 0.29 2.99 -14.06
CA LEU A 15 0.20 2.60 -12.65
C LEU A 15 -0.95 3.22 -11.81
N PRO A 16 -1.40 2.53 -10.73
CA PRO A 16 -2.54 2.91 -9.88
C PRO A 16 -2.20 4.10 -8.95
N THR A 17 -1.78 5.22 -9.53
CA THR A 17 -1.45 6.46 -8.82
C THR A 17 -2.53 7.53 -8.96
N ALA A 18 -3.45 7.37 -9.93
CA ALA A 18 -4.51 8.35 -10.12
C ALA A 18 -5.69 8.08 -9.16
N PRO A 19 -6.31 9.15 -8.64
CA PRO A 19 -7.39 9.06 -7.66
C PRO A 19 -8.68 8.44 -8.25
N PRO A 20 -9.54 7.83 -7.42
CA PRO A 20 -10.72 7.08 -7.87
C PRO A 20 -11.71 7.94 -8.66
N TYR A 21 -11.82 9.24 -8.37
CA TYR A 21 -12.69 10.14 -9.13
C TYR A 21 -12.24 10.29 -10.59
N PHE A 22 -10.95 10.17 -10.89
CA PHE A 22 -10.45 10.24 -12.26
C PHE A 22 -11.03 9.08 -13.08
N LEU A 23 -11.12 7.87 -12.51
CA LEU A 23 -11.80 6.76 -13.17
C LEU A 23 -13.29 6.99 -13.36
N VAL A 24 -13.97 7.56 -12.37
CA VAL A 24 -15.40 7.85 -12.49
C VAL A 24 -15.65 8.86 -13.60
N LEU A 25 -14.89 9.96 -13.63
CA LEU A 25 -14.97 10.97 -14.69
C LEU A 25 -14.55 10.40 -16.04
N PHE A 26 -13.54 9.54 -16.07
CA PHE A 26 -13.07 8.89 -17.28
C PHE A 26 -14.14 7.93 -17.85
N LEU A 27 -14.72 7.07 -17.01
CA LEU A 27 -15.82 6.18 -17.38
C LEU A 27 -17.06 6.96 -17.80
N LEU A 28 -17.39 8.05 -17.11
CA LEU A 28 -18.49 8.94 -17.46
C LEU A 28 -18.25 9.62 -18.82
N THR A 29 -17.07 10.17 -19.03
CA THR A 29 -16.68 10.82 -20.30
C THR A 29 -16.71 9.81 -21.44
N LEU A 30 -16.18 8.60 -21.22
CA LEU A 30 -16.29 7.49 -22.18
C LEU A 30 -17.74 7.11 -22.47
N ALA A 31 -18.58 7.00 -21.44
CA ALA A 31 -19.98 6.65 -21.59
C ALA A 31 -20.72 7.67 -22.47
N LEU A 32 -20.42 8.96 -22.28
CA LEU A 32 -21.02 10.07 -23.02
C LEU A 32 -20.49 10.18 -24.45
N HIS A 33 -19.19 10.01 -24.68
CA HIS A 33 -18.58 10.23 -26.00
C HIS A 33 -18.63 9.00 -26.91
N ALA A 34 -18.54 7.79 -26.37
CA ALA A 34 -18.30 6.58 -27.16
C ALA A 34 -19.48 5.60 -27.21
N ARG A 35 -20.58 5.85 -26.46
CA ARG A 35 -21.71 4.90 -26.26
C ARG A 35 -21.21 3.45 -26.14
N PRO A 36 -20.32 3.16 -25.17
CA PRO A 36 -19.73 1.83 -25.05
C PRO A 36 -20.83 0.80 -24.81
N CYS A 37 -20.65 -0.37 -25.40
CA CYS A 37 -21.51 -1.50 -25.13
C CYS A 37 -21.49 -1.87 -23.64
N PHE A 38 -22.58 -2.44 -23.09
CA PHE A 38 -22.62 -2.86 -21.68
C PHE A 38 -21.46 -3.80 -21.31
N TYR A 39 -21.13 -4.74 -22.20
CA TYR A 39 -19.98 -5.63 -22.04
C TYR A 39 -18.63 -4.88 -21.98
N CYS A 40 -18.51 -3.79 -22.73
CA CYS A 40 -17.31 -2.96 -22.78
C CYS A 40 -17.09 -2.28 -21.41
N ILE A 41 -18.16 -1.79 -20.78
CA ILE A 41 -18.10 -1.21 -19.43
C ILE A 41 -17.72 -2.27 -18.39
N ILE A 42 -18.32 -3.46 -18.45
CA ILE A 42 -17.97 -4.56 -17.53
C ILE A 42 -16.50 -4.95 -17.69
N LEU A 43 -16.01 -5.10 -18.92
CA LEU A 43 -14.62 -5.46 -19.19
C LEU A 43 -13.64 -4.38 -18.69
N LEU A 44 -13.97 -3.09 -18.88
CA LEU A 44 -13.16 -2.00 -18.34
C LEU A 44 -13.15 -2.00 -16.82
N ALA A 45 -14.32 -2.15 -16.18
CA ALA A 45 -14.41 -2.23 -14.73
C ALA A 45 -13.59 -3.42 -14.18
N ALA A 46 -13.68 -4.59 -14.83
CA ALA A 46 -12.90 -5.77 -14.46
C ALA A 46 -11.39 -5.54 -14.61
N LEU A 47 -10.96 -4.86 -15.68
CA LEU A 47 -9.55 -4.53 -15.91
C LEU A 47 -9.02 -3.54 -14.87
N PHE A 48 -9.81 -2.54 -14.48
CA PHE A 48 -9.44 -1.61 -13.40
C PHE A 48 -9.41 -2.31 -12.03
N LEU A 49 -10.37 -3.18 -11.74
CA LEU A 49 -10.40 -4.00 -10.52
C LEU A 49 -9.22 -4.97 -10.44
N SER A 50 -8.78 -5.54 -11.57
CA SER A 50 -7.61 -6.43 -11.58
C SER A 50 -6.28 -5.67 -11.51
N SER A 51 -6.29 -4.36 -11.77
CA SER A 51 -5.09 -3.50 -11.71
C SER A 51 -4.75 -3.04 -10.28
N CYS A 52 -5.32 -3.69 -9.27
CA CYS A 52 -4.88 -3.53 -7.89
C CYS A 52 -3.41 -3.94 -7.76
N TYR A 53 -2.64 -3.14 -7.04
CA TYR A 53 -1.24 -3.42 -6.75
C TYR A 53 -1.13 -4.29 -5.49
N TRP A 54 -0.75 -5.56 -5.67
CA TRP A 54 -0.58 -6.57 -4.61
C TRP A 54 0.89 -6.88 -4.31
N GLN A 55 1.81 -5.98 -4.66
CA GLN A 55 3.23 -6.29 -4.54
C GLN A 55 3.68 -6.21 -3.09
N SER A 56 4.32 -7.27 -2.62
CA SER A 56 5.02 -7.28 -1.34
C SER A 56 6.36 -6.57 -1.45
N PHE A 57 6.77 -5.88 -0.39
CA PHE A 57 8.01 -5.13 -0.36
C PHE A 57 9.04 -5.79 0.58
N PRO A 58 10.34 -5.70 0.25
CA PRO A 58 11.39 -6.03 1.21
C PRO A 58 11.35 -5.04 2.37
N LEU A 59 11.67 -5.48 3.59
CA LEU A 59 11.61 -4.59 4.76
C LEU A 59 12.68 -3.51 4.74
N ASP A 60 13.76 -3.72 3.97
CA ASP A 60 14.83 -2.73 3.79
C ASP A 60 14.46 -1.62 2.80
N SER A 61 13.25 -1.66 2.22
CA SER A 61 12.74 -0.57 1.40
C SER A 61 12.62 0.71 2.25
N GLN A 62 13.01 1.84 1.66
CA GLN A 62 12.84 3.14 2.28
C GLN A 62 11.35 3.54 2.32
N LEU A 63 10.95 4.25 3.36
CA LEU A 63 9.67 4.93 3.42
C LEU A 63 9.70 6.16 2.52
N SER A 64 8.52 6.52 2.00
CA SER A 64 8.34 7.76 1.24
C SER A 64 8.71 9.01 2.05
N ILE A 65 8.39 9.00 3.35
CA ILE A 65 8.68 10.05 4.30
C ILE A 65 9.14 9.40 5.60
N PRO A 66 10.33 9.74 6.13
CA PRO A 66 10.80 9.20 7.40
C PRO A 66 9.86 9.61 8.54
N TRP A 67 9.51 8.67 9.42
CA TRP A 67 8.61 8.95 10.56
C TRP A 67 9.32 9.70 11.69
N ALA A 68 10.63 9.47 11.81
CA ALA A 68 11.54 10.09 12.74
C ALA A 68 12.95 10.03 12.13
N ASP A 69 13.91 10.75 12.73
CA ASP A 69 15.30 10.81 12.22
C ASP A 69 15.99 9.43 12.14
N ASN A 70 15.48 8.46 12.90
CA ASN A 70 15.98 7.08 12.97
C ASN A 70 15.04 6.03 12.33
N ILE A 71 13.94 6.43 11.70
CA ILE A 71 12.95 5.53 11.10
C ILE A 71 12.78 5.91 9.63
N THR A 72 13.64 5.32 8.81
CA THR A 72 13.72 5.56 7.36
C THR A 72 13.29 4.35 6.54
N THR A 73 13.26 3.16 7.14
CA THR A 73 12.95 1.88 6.46
C THR A 73 11.75 1.16 7.06
N PHE A 74 11.10 0.29 6.26
CA PHE A 74 9.94 -0.48 6.73
C PHE A 74 10.30 -1.41 7.90
N SER A 75 11.53 -1.93 7.95
CA SER A 75 12.04 -2.72 9.07
C SER A 75 12.09 -1.91 10.37
N GLU A 76 12.67 -0.71 10.33
CA GLU A 76 12.73 0.21 11.48
C GLU A 76 11.33 0.61 11.94
N ALA A 77 10.45 0.94 11.00
CA ALA A 77 9.09 1.34 11.31
C ALA A 77 8.26 0.18 11.91
N LEU A 78 8.46 -1.04 11.42
CA LEU A 78 7.86 -2.25 11.98
C LEU A 78 8.38 -2.50 13.40
N ASN A 79 9.69 -2.42 13.62
CA ASN A 79 10.31 -2.63 14.92
C ASN A 79 9.85 -1.59 15.95
N ALA A 80 9.75 -0.32 15.55
CA ALA A 80 9.24 0.75 16.41
C ALA A 80 7.75 0.58 16.77
N THR A 81 6.97 -0.08 15.91
CA THR A 81 5.53 -0.31 16.13
C THR A 81 5.25 -1.62 16.88
N MET A 82 6.18 -2.57 16.88
CA MET A 82 6.02 -3.85 17.55
C MET A 82 6.13 -3.74 19.07
N LEU A 83 5.40 -4.60 19.79
CA LEU A 83 5.55 -4.73 21.23
C LEU A 83 6.92 -5.33 21.57
N PRO A 84 7.60 -4.86 22.64
CA PRO A 84 8.94 -5.31 23.04
C PRO A 84 9.01 -6.80 23.42
N HIS A 85 7.87 -7.43 23.66
CA HIS A 85 7.78 -8.88 23.87
C HIS A 85 8.03 -9.67 22.58
N LEU A 86 7.60 -9.15 21.42
CA LEU A 86 7.68 -9.85 20.13
C LEU A 86 9.07 -9.76 19.51
N THR A 87 9.86 -8.75 19.87
CA THR A 87 11.23 -8.56 19.35
C THR A 87 12.19 -9.67 19.81
N THR A 88 11.92 -10.29 20.97
CA THR A 88 12.75 -11.36 21.54
C THR A 88 12.70 -12.65 20.71
N PHE A 89 11.64 -12.86 19.94
CA PHE A 89 11.47 -14.07 19.13
C PHE A 89 12.22 -14.04 17.79
N GLY A 90 12.88 -12.92 17.44
CA GLY A 90 13.90 -12.85 16.39
C GLY A 90 13.45 -13.17 14.95
N SER A 91 12.16 -13.43 14.71
CA SER A 91 11.64 -13.82 13.40
C SER A 91 10.89 -12.66 12.72
N THR A 92 11.62 -11.61 12.35
CA THR A 92 11.06 -10.60 11.45
C THR A 92 10.99 -11.21 10.05
N PRO A 93 9.81 -11.24 9.39
CA PRO A 93 9.74 -11.80 8.05
C PRO A 93 10.61 -10.97 7.09
N PRO A 94 11.27 -11.58 6.08
CA PRO A 94 12.09 -10.84 5.12
C PRO A 94 11.25 -10.03 4.12
N ILE A 95 9.93 -10.26 4.08
CA ILE A 95 8.99 -9.63 3.15
C ILE A 95 7.72 -9.24 3.91
N VAL A 96 7.29 -7.98 3.80
CA VAL A 96 6.01 -7.51 4.36
C VAL A 96 4.96 -7.41 3.25
N ARG A 97 3.78 -7.95 3.54
CA ARG A 97 2.57 -7.74 2.74
C ARG A 97 1.99 -6.38 3.10
N VAL A 98 2.09 -5.46 2.15
CA VAL A 98 1.63 -4.08 2.29
C VAL A 98 0.14 -4.02 1.90
N ALA A 99 -0.61 -3.02 2.37
CA ALA A 99 -2.02 -2.88 2.03
C ALA A 99 -2.19 -2.72 0.50
N ASP A 100 -3.14 -3.44 -0.09
CA ASP A 100 -3.34 -3.41 -1.53
C ASP A 100 -3.77 -2.02 -2.01
N ARG A 101 -3.14 -1.53 -3.08
CA ARG A 101 -3.55 -0.27 -3.71
C ARG A 101 -4.52 -0.59 -4.83
N CYS A 102 -5.79 -0.39 -4.58
CA CYS A 102 -6.83 -0.57 -5.58
C CYS A 102 -7.37 0.77 -6.05
N TRP A 103 -7.65 0.88 -7.34
CA TRP A 103 -8.40 1.99 -7.91
C TRP A 103 -9.79 2.20 -7.28
N CYS A 104 -10.33 1.15 -6.66
CA CYS A 104 -11.63 1.15 -5.99
C CYS A 104 -11.51 1.32 -4.47
N ASP A 105 -10.35 1.73 -3.94
CA ASP A 105 -10.23 2.02 -2.53
C ASP A 105 -10.83 3.40 -2.21
N PHE A 106 -12.07 3.41 -1.73
CA PHE A 106 -12.79 4.60 -1.30
C PHE A 106 -12.55 4.94 0.18
N ALA A 107 -11.71 4.20 0.90
CA ALA A 107 -11.49 4.40 2.34
C ALA A 107 -10.84 5.75 2.67
N SER A 108 -10.11 6.34 1.73
CA SER A 108 -9.43 7.63 1.88
C SER A 108 -10.22 8.82 1.33
N GLY A 109 -11.51 8.64 1.00
CA GLY A 109 -12.33 9.70 0.42
C GLY A 109 -12.25 9.77 -1.11
N LEU A 110 -13.28 10.35 -1.73
CA LEU A 110 -13.42 10.35 -3.20
C LEU A 110 -12.59 11.44 -3.88
N PHE A 111 -12.24 12.52 -3.17
CA PHE A 111 -11.56 13.69 -3.72
C PHE A 111 -10.25 14.05 -3.03
N GLU A 112 -9.84 13.31 -2.00
CA GLU A 112 -8.56 13.56 -1.35
C GLU A 112 -7.42 12.98 -2.19
N PRO A 113 -6.29 13.71 -2.31
CA PRO A 113 -5.09 13.15 -2.90
C PRO A 113 -4.66 11.92 -2.10
N TYR A 114 -4.09 10.96 -2.79
CA TYR A 114 -3.64 9.73 -2.15
C TYR A 114 -2.48 10.03 -1.19
N ASP A 115 -2.72 9.82 0.10
CA ASP A 115 -1.72 9.99 1.15
C ASP A 115 -0.88 8.71 1.27
N VAL A 116 0.30 8.73 0.65
CA VAL A 116 1.26 7.61 0.67
C VAL A 116 1.70 7.31 2.11
N GLN A 117 1.92 8.33 2.93
CA GLN A 117 2.40 8.17 4.30
C GLN A 117 1.36 7.45 5.17
N LYS A 118 0.08 7.84 5.04
CA LYS A 118 -1.03 7.15 5.71
C LYS A 118 -1.11 5.68 5.28
N TRP A 119 -0.97 5.40 3.99
CA TRP A 119 -0.97 4.02 3.50
C TRP A 119 0.22 3.19 3.99
N GLU A 120 1.43 3.76 4.05
CA GLU A 120 2.62 3.08 4.60
C GLU A 120 2.38 2.70 6.05
N LYS A 121 1.83 3.64 6.84
CA LYS A 121 1.47 3.43 8.24
C LYS A 121 0.41 2.35 8.42
N ASP A 122 -0.67 2.39 7.65
CA ASP A 122 -1.74 1.38 7.72
C ASP A 122 -1.22 0.00 7.34
N SER A 123 -0.30 -0.05 6.37
CA SER A 123 0.34 -1.30 5.94
C SER A 123 1.22 -1.91 7.03
N ILE A 124 2.03 -1.09 7.71
CA ILE A 124 2.85 -1.53 8.84
C ILE A 124 1.94 -2.01 9.98
N GLN A 125 0.87 -1.29 10.29
CA GLN A 125 -0.10 -1.69 11.31
C GLN A 125 -0.76 -3.04 10.99
N ARG A 126 -1.17 -3.27 9.74
CA ARG A 126 -1.70 -4.57 9.30
C ARG A 126 -0.66 -5.68 9.41
N ALA A 127 0.60 -5.40 9.06
CA ALA A 127 1.69 -6.36 9.18
C ALA A 127 1.94 -6.75 10.65
N VAL A 128 1.98 -5.78 11.56
CA VAL A 128 2.10 -6.03 13.01
C VAL A 128 0.94 -6.87 13.51
N ALA A 129 -0.30 -6.50 13.17
CA ALA A 129 -1.49 -7.26 13.57
C ALA A 129 -1.48 -8.70 13.02
N HIS A 130 -0.94 -8.92 11.82
CA HIS A 130 -0.79 -10.26 11.26
C HIS A 130 0.23 -11.09 12.04
N ILE A 131 1.39 -10.52 12.35
CA ILE A 131 2.45 -11.20 13.12
C ILE A 131 1.96 -11.52 14.53
N GLU A 132 1.23 -10.61 15.18
CA GLU A 132 0.66 -10.85 16.50
C GLU A 132 -0.36 -12.01 16.48
N ARG A 133 -1.18 -12.11 15.43
CA ARG A 133 -2.12 -13.23 15.27
C ARG A 133 -1.40 -14.56 15.07
N GLN A 134 -0.36 -14.59 14.24
CA GLN A 134 0.43 -15.81 14.03
C GLN A 134 1.08 -16.27 15.34
N TRP A 135 1.64 -15.33 16.12
CA TRP A 135 2.25 -15.65 17.40
C TRP A 135 1.25 -16.22 18.40
N LYS A 136 0.05 -15.62 18.51
CA LYS A 136 -1.03 -16.15 19.36
C LYS A 136 -1.42 -17.58 18.98
N GLN A 137 -1.52 -17.87 17.69
CA GLN A 137 -1.82 -19.22 17.19
C GLN A 137 -0.73 -20.24 17.55
N SER A 138 0.55 -19.84 17.47
CA SER A 138 1.66 -20.72 17.88
C SER A 138 1.62 -21.04 19.38
N LEU A 139 1.31 -20.06 20.22
CA LEU A 139 1.22 -20.24 21.67
C LEU A 139 0.08 -21.20 22.08
N GLU A 140 -1.07 -21.09 21.39
CA GLU A 140 -2.21 -22.00 21.59
C GLU A 140 -1.87 -23.43 21.17
N SER A 141 -1.18 -23.60 20.03
CA SER A 141 -0.78 -24.93 19.54
C SER A 141 0.16 -25.69 20.48
N ASP A 142 1.08 -25.00 21.15
CA ASP A 142 2.03 -25.66 22.08
C ASP A 142 1.34 -26.14 23.38
N THR A 143 0.25 -25.47 23.76
CA THR A 143 -0.49 -25.79 24.99
C THR A 143 -1.26 -27.12 24.84
N ASP A 144 -1.83 -27.39 23.67
CA ASP A 144 -2.62 -28.61 23.42
C ASP A 144 -1.75 -29.88 23.28
N VAL A 145 -0.52 -29.75 22.79
CA VAL A 145 0.42 -30.89 22.65
C VAL A 145 0.90 -31.37 24.02
N SER A 146 1.03 -30.48 25.01
CA SER A 146 1.46 -30.86 26.37
C SER A 146 0.35 -31.56 27.17
N ALA A 147 -0.94 -31.26 26.90
CA ALA A 147 -2.07 -31.86 27.61
C ALA A 147 -2.34 -33.33 27.20
N ASN A 148 -2.05 -33.71 25.95
CA ASN A 148 -2.26 -35.09 25.47
C ASN A 148 -1.08 -36.05 25.74
N ALA A 149 0.11 -35.55 26.12
CA ALA A 149 1.28 -36.40 26.36
C ALA A 149 1.31 -37.11 27.73
N THR A 150 0.29 -36.90 28.59
CA THR A 150 0.26 -37.46 29.96
C THR A 150 -0.71 -38.64 30.12
N ALA A 151 -1.28 -39.17 29.03
CA ALA A 151 -2.29 -40.23 29.09
C ALA A 151 -1.97 -41.44 28.21
N GLU A 152 -0.73 -41.92 28.13
CA GLU A 152 -0.47 -43.29 27.66
C GLU A 152 0.93 -43.77 28.08
N ALA A 153 0.99 -44.34 29.28
CA ALA A 153 2.07 -45.24 29.69
C ALA A 153 1.42 -46.51 30.23
N GLU A 154 0.95 -47.38 29.32
CA GLU A 154 0.75 -48.80 29.63
C GLU A 154 1.21 -49.65 28.43
N PRO A 155 2.04 -50.69 28.64
CA PRO A 155 2.64 -51.44 27.55
C PRO A 155 1.79 -52.64 27.11
N SER A 156 2.03 -53.04 25.85
CA SER A 156 1.83 -54.36 25.25
C SER A 156 0.40 -54.85 24.99
N HIS A 157 0.04 -54.95 23.70
CA HIS A 157 -0.25 -56.25 23.07
C HIS A 157 -0.28 -56.13 21.53
N LEU A 158 0.36 -57.09 20.86
CA LEU A 158 0.33 -57.29 19.40
C LEU A 158 -1.06 -57.71 18.93
N ASP A 159 -1.58 -57.11 17.85
CA ASP A 159 -1.97 -57.81 16.60
C ASP A 159 -2.51 -56.85 15.52
N PRO A 160 -2.40 -57.20 14.22
CA PRO A 160 -2.78 -56.32 13.12
C PRO A 160 -4.13 -56.70 12.49
N HIS A 161 -5.02 -55.72 12.27
CA HIS A 161 -6.04 -55.83 11.22
C HIS A 161 -6.51 -54.44 10.73
N PRO A 162 -6.56 -54.20 9.40
CA PRO A 162 -7.00 -52.92 8.87
C PRO A 162 -8.52 -52.90 8.69
N THR A 163 -9.18 -51.89 9.26
CA THR A 163 -10.56 -51.54 8.85
C THR A 163 -10.63 -50.05 8.55
N SER A 164 -10.70 -49.77 7.25
CA SER A 164 -11.02 -48.50 6.63
C SER A 164 -12.24 -47.83 7.29
N THR A 165 -12.06 -46.62 7.83
CA THR A 165 -13.16 -45.74 8.20
C THR A 165 -13.02 -44.43 7.43
N THR A 166 -14.08 -44.16 6.69
CA THR A 166 -14.33 -43.07 5.74
C THR A 166 -14.21 -41.66 6.34
N PRO A 167 -13.72 -40.67 5.58
CA PRO A 167 -13.82 -39.26 5.98
C PRO A 167 -15.23 -38.72 5.72
N ASN A 168 -15.86 -38.19 6.77
CA ASN A 168 -17.08 -37.41 6.67
C ASN A 168 -16.80 -36.09 5.94
N VAL A 169 -17.38 -35.95 4.76
CA VAL A 169 -17.43 -34.70 3.99
C VAL A 169 -18.39 -33.75 4.70
N ALA A 170 -17.84 -32.75 5.37
CA ALA A 170 -18.60 -31.64 5.93
C ALA A 170 -19.10 -30.74 4.78
N THR A 171 -20.42 -30.66 4.67
CA THR A 171 -21.19 -29.81 3.76
C THR A 171 -20.84 -28.33 3.97
N ILE A 172 -20.15 -27.72 3.01
CA ILE A 172 -19.92 -26.27 2.95
C ILE A 172 -21.24 -25.58 2.58
N ARG A 173 -21.80 -24.87 3.55
CA ARG A 173 -23.06 -24.12 3.46
C ARG A 173 -22.80 -22.73 2.86
N ASN A 174 -23.44 -22.45 1.73
CA ASN A 174 -23.42 -21.20 0.97
C ASN A 174 -24.10 -20.04 1.72
N GLU A 175 -23.40 -19.38 2.64
CA GLU A 175 -23.88 -18.19 3.38
C GLU A 175 -22.78 -17.12 3.43
N THR A 176 -22.37 -16.53 2.30
CA THR A 176 -21.27 -15.52 2.32
C THR A 176 -21.32 -14.46 1.21
N LEU A 177 -22.48 -14.17 0.61
CA LEU A 177 -22.60 -13.10 -0.40
C LEU A 177 -23.43 -11.88 0.03
N SER A 178 -24.22 -11.96 1.11
CA SER A 178 -25.06 -10.84 1.57
C SER A 178 -24.38 -9.90 2.58
N SER A 179 -23.27 -10.32 3.20
CA SER A 179 -22.53 -9.52 4.19
C SER A 179 -21.59 -8.48 3.55
N ILE A 180 -21.16 -8.70 2.30
CA ILE A 180 -20.23 -7.81 1.59
C ILE A 180 -20.94 -6.52 1.12
N PHE A 181 -22.22 -6.60 0.73
CA PHE A 181 -22.96 -5.43 0.24
C PHE A 181 -23.42 -4.44 1.33
N ARG A 182 -23.41 -4.83 2.62
CA ARG A 182 -23.79 -3.91 3.72
C ARG A 182 -22.65 -3.02 4.23
N SER A 183 -21.39 -3.33 3.89
CA SER A 183 -20.22 -2.57 4.34
C SER A 183 -20.08 -1.22 3.62
N ILE A 184 -20.58 -1.11 2.38
CA ILE A 184 -20.35 0.06 1.52
C ILE A 184 -21.22 1.28 1.91
N PHE A 185 -22.34 1.09 2.61
CA PHE A 185 -23.27 2.18 2.95
C PHE A 185 -23.15 2.72 4.39
N ASN A 186 -22.22 2.21 5.21
CA ASN A 186 -22.00 2.69 6.59
C ASN A 186 -20.66 3.43 6.73
N ILE A 187 -20.41 4.44 5.87
CA ILE A 187 -19.31 5.39 6.05
C ILE A 187 -19.74 6.39 7.13
N ARG A 188 -19.34 6.10 8.36
CA ARG A 188 -19.49 6.98 9.53
C ARG A 188 -18.44 8.08 9.45
N SER A 189 -18.91 9.32 9.26
CA SER A 189 -18.12 10.55 9.37
C SER A 189 -17.52 10.67 10.77
N ASN A 190 -16.26 10.26 10.95
CA ASN A 190 -15.47 10.67 12.11
C ASN A 190 -14.89 12.06 11.85
N LYS A 191 -15.47 13.03 12.57
CA LYS A 191 -15.08 14.43 12.61
C LYS A 191 -13.67 14.52 13.20
N SER A 192 -12.67 14.81 12.36
CA SER A 192 -11.30 15.07 12.77
C SER A 192 -11.23 16.34 13.62
N GLN A 193 -10.54 16.19 14.75
CA GLN A 193 -10.24 17.22 15.73
C GLN A 193 -9.10 18.12 15.20
N PRO A 194 -9.17 19.46 15.38
CA PRO A 194 -8.13 20.35 14.89
C PRO A 194 -6.88 20.27 15.77
N SER A 195 -5.74 19.95 15.15
CA SER A 195 -4.42 20.05 15.79
C SER A 195 -4.06 21.50 16.05
N GLN A 196 -3.72 21.79 17.31
CA GLN A 196 -3.20 23.07 17.75
C GLN A 196 -1.78 23.30 17.21
N ILE A 197 -1.59 24.48 16.64
CA ILE A 197 -0.31 25.05 16.24
C ILE A 197 0.46 25.39 17.52
N VAL A 198 1.60 24.73 17.75
CA VAL A 198 2.58 25.11 18.76
C VAL A 198 3.73 25.82 18.06
N SER A 199 3.95 27.07 18.43
CA SER A 199 5.04 27.94 17.96
C SER A 199 6.40 27.45 18.48
N PRO A 200 7.50 27.59 17.71
CA PRO A 200 8.84 27.34 18.21
C PRO A 200 9.42 28.57 18.96
N PRO A 201 10.29 28.36 19.97
CA PRO A 201 11.01 29.44 20.62
C PRO A 201 12.25 29.84 19.80
N SER A 202 12.43 31.16 19.67
CA SER A 202 13.62 31.81 19.15
C SER A 202 14.83 31.54 20.05
N THR A 203 15.93 31.09 19.45
CA THR A 203 17.26 31.17 20.07
C THR A 203 18.20 31.84 19.09
N ASP A 204 18.51 33.11 19.39
CA ASP A 204 19.65 33.85 18.86
C ASP A 204 20.95 33.15 19.25
N THR A 205 21.83 32.86 18.29
CA THR A 205 23.29 32.99 18.45
C THR A 205 23.96 33.13 17.08
N THR A 206 24.76 34.18 16.93
CA THR A 206 25.68 34.56 15.83
C THR A 206 27.09 34.68 16.46
N PRO A 207 28.24 34.65 15.75
CA PRO A 207 28.68 33.93 14.54
C PRO A 207 29.99 33.12 14.77
N THR A 208 30.34 32.23 13.83
CA THR A 208 31.75 31.82 13.59
C THR A 208 31.98 31.74 12.07
N PRO A 209 33.04 32.37 11.52
CA PRO A 209 33.28 32.39 10.08
C PRO A 209 34.10 31.18 9.65
N GLU A 210 33.47 30.22 8.97
CA GLU A 210 34.20 29.23 8.18
C GLU A 210 34.09 29.58 6.70
N THR A 211 35.25 30.00 6.18
CA THR A 211 35.55 30.25 4.78
C THR A 211 35.36 28.96 3.97
N LEU A 212 34.22 28.82 3.31
CA LEU A 212 34.04 27.85 2.22
C LEU A 212 34.10 28.58 0.89
N THR A 213 35.11 28.21 0.12
CA THR A 213 35.37 28.64 -1.25
C THR A 213 34.22 28.22 -2.16
N GLU A 214 33.25 29.12 -2.31
CA GLU A 214 32.16 29.00 -3.27
C GLU A 214 32.75 29.14 -4.68
N THR A 215 32.99 28.00 -5.33
CA THR A 215 33.34 27.98 -6.76
C THR A 215 32.05 28.27 -7.52
N SER A 216 31.77 29.55 -7.73
CA SER A 216 30.71 30.04 -8.61
C SER A 216 30.97 29.52 -10.02
N THR A 217 30.45 28.34 -10.31
CA THR A 217 30.38 27.82 -11.67
C THR A 217 29.40 28.72 -12.39
N ILE A 218 29.94 29.60 -13.24
CA ILE A 218 29.17 30.51 -14.08
C ILE A 218 28.22 29.65 -14.91
N GLU A 219 26.96 29.60 -14.49
CA GLU A 219 25.93 28.85 -15.19
C GLU A 219 25.66 29.58 -16.52
N PRO A 220 25.86 28.92 -17.67
CA PRO A 220 25.67 29.55 -18.96
C PRO A 220 24.20 29.99 -19.09
N SER A 221 23.99 31.29 -19.31
CA SER A 221 22.66 31.85 -19.52
C SER A 221 21.95 31.10 -20.66
N LEU A 222 20.85 30.43 -20.32
CA LEU A 222 20.06 29.68 -21.29
C LEU A 222 19.52 30.60 -22.40
N PRO A 223 19.52 30.16 -23.66
CA PRO A 223 18.95 30.94 -24.75
C PRO A 223 17.44 31.16 -24.56
N PRO A 224 16.89 32.31 -25.00
CA PRO A 224 15.48 32.64 -24.82
C PRO A 224 14.57 31.59 -25.45
N GLY A 225 13.57 31.14 -24.67
CA GLY A 225 12.62 30.09 -25.06
C GLY A 225 12.96 28.69 -24.52
N GLN A 226 14.02 28.56 -23.72
CA GLN A 226 14.28 27.36 -22.91
C GLN A 226 13.88 27.60 -21.45
N PHE A 227 13.26 26.60 -20.82
CA PHE A 227 12.87 26.62 -19.41
C PHE A 227 13.55 25.46 -18.67
N ASP A 228 14.30 25.79 -17.63
CA ASP A 228 15.10 24.83 -16.87
C ASP A 228 14.35 24.35 -15.62
N MET A 229 14.21 23.04 -15.47
CA MET A 229 13.54 22.42 -14.33
C MET A 229 14.51 21.94 -13.25
N ARG A 230 15.83 22.08 -13.46
CA ARG A 230 16.87 21.66 -12.48
C ARG A 230 16.71 22.32 -11.11
N PRO A 231 16.32 23.61 -10.99
CA PRO A 231 16.04 24.22 -9.68
C PRO A 231 14.91 23.53 -8.89
N PHE A 232 14.07 22.76 -9.58
CA PHE A 232 12.94 22.03 -9.01
C PHE A 232 13.25 20.54 -8.77
N GLY A 233 14.50 20.11 -8.95
CA GLY A 233 14.93 18.73 -8.74
C GLY A 233 14.71 17.79 -9.92
N PHE A 234 14.38 18.32 -11.11
CA PHE A 234 14.22 17.53 -12.33
C PHE A 234 15.36 17.82 -13.31
N GLU A 235 16.04 16.78 -13.79
CA GLU A 235 17.12 16.90 -14.79
C GLU A 235 16.55 17.07 -16.22
N LEU A 236 15.77 18.13 -16.43
CA LEU A 236 14.98 18.37 -17.64
C LEU A 236 15.03 19.85 -18.05
N ILE A 237 15.21 20.10 -19.36
CA ILE A 237 15.12 21.43 -19.96
C ILE A 237 14.06 21.38 -21.08
N PHE A 238 13.04 22.22 -21.00
CA PHE A 238 12.01 22.34 -22.02
C PHE A 238 12.40 23.42 -23.04
N ASP A 239 12.58 23.05 -24.31
CA ASP A 239 12.83 24.00 -25.41
C ASP A 239 11.54 24.26 -26.18
N PHE A 240 11.00 25.49 -26.17
CA PHE A 240 9.74 25.83 -26.85
C PHE A 240 9.89 26.29 -28.31
N ARG A 241 11.12 26.25 -28.88
CA ARG A 241 11.42 26.81 -30.20
C ARG A 241 11.00 25.93 -31.38
N TRP A 242 10.70 24.66 -31.13
CA TRP A 242 10.15 23.70 -32.10
C TRP A 242 8.79 24.08 -32.72
N SER A 243 8.02 24.99 -32.10
CA SER A 243 6.68 25.37 -32.59
C SER A 243 6.68 26.36 -33.76
N ARG A 244 7.85 26.91 -34.15
CA ARG A 244 7.97 27.83 -35.28
C ARG A 244 8.85 27.21 -36.37
N ARG A 245 8.26 26.35 -37.19
CA ARG A 245 8.69 26.19 -38.59
C ARG A 245 7.62 26.81 -39.49
N PRO A 246 7.98 27.75 -40.38
CA PRO A 246 7.09 28.22 -41.43
C PRO A 246 6.83 27.12 -42.48
#